data_AF-A0A0F2T343-F1
#
_entry.id   AF-A0A0F2T343-F1
#
_cell.length_a   1.000
_cell.length_b   1.000
_cell.length_c   1.000
_cell.angle_alpha   90.00
_cell.angle_beta   90.00
_cell.angle_gamma   90.00
#
_symmetry.space_group_name_H-M   'P 1'
#
loop_
_entity.id
_entity.type
_entity.pdbx_description
1 polymer ?
#
loop_
_entity_poly.entity_id
_entity_poly.type
_entity_poly.pdbx_seq_one_letter_code
_entity_poly.pdbx_strand_id
1 'polypeptide(L)'
;EQLAGSYWFDNLRGTVRLDTAVASAVADGHTLFLECSPHPGLTIPLADQLEDTPGAAVLETLRRDEGGPERLVTALSAAFVAGLPVDW
;
A
#
# COMPACT_ATOMS: atom_id res chain seq x y z
N GLU A 1 -12.51 12.32 -12.93
CA GLU A 1 -13.51 11.52 -13.69
C GLU A 1 -14.35 10.70 -12.73
N GLN A 2 -15.61 10.44 -13.04
CA GLN A 2 -16.50 9.60 -12.23
C GLN A 2 -16.40 8.15 -12.70
N LEU A 3 -16.18 7.20 -11.78
CA LEU A 3 -16.10 5.78 -12.12
C LEU A 3 -17.48 5.24 -12.53
N ALA A 4 -17.66 4.94 -13.82
CA ALA A 4 -18.91 4.41 -14.37
C ALA A 4 -19.12 2.93 -14.03
N GLY A 5 -20.33 2.42 -14.26
CA GLY A 5 -20.63 0.99 -14.06
C GLY A 5 -19.74 0.04 -14.87
N SER A 6 -19.31 0.46 -16.06
CA SER A 6 -18.37 -0.32 -16.90
C SER A 6 -17.01 -0.53 -16.22
N TYR A 7 -16.50 0.48 -15.50
CA TYR A 7 -15.24 0.36 -14.77
C TYR A 7 -15.31 -0.75 -13.72
N TRP A 8 -16.41 -0.83 -12.95
CA TRP A 8 -16.57 -1.86 -11.93
C TRP A 8 -16.73 -3.26 -12.53
N PHE A 9 -17.40 -3.35 -13.69
CA PHE A 9 -17.46 -4.60 -14.44
C PHE A 9 -16.05 -5.05 -14.87
N ASP A 10 -15.26 -4.15 -15.44
CA ASP A 10 -13.89 -4.44 -15.88
C ASP A 10 -12.96 -4.75 -14.71
N ASN A 11 -13.10 -4.05 -13.57
CA ASN A 11 -12.33 -4.33 -12.35
C ASN A 11 -12.58 -5.75 -11.84
N LEU A 12 -13.82 -6.25 -11.92
CA LEU A 12 -14.18 -7.58 -11.46
C LEU A 12 -13.86 -8.67 -12.50
N ARG A 13 -13.93 -8.36 -13.79
CA ARG A 13 -13.79 -9.34 -14.88
C ARG A 13 -12.39 -9.41 -15.47
N GLY A 14 -11.65 -8.31 -15.43
CA GLY A 14 -10.31 -8.16 -15.99
C GLY A 14 -9.21 -8.60 -15.03
N THR A 15 -7.99 -8.70 -15.56
CA THR A 15 -6.80 -8.93 -14.74
C THR A 15 -6.46 -7.67 -13.96
N VAL A 16 -6.31 -7.78 -12.64
CA VAL A 16 -5.79 -6.69 -11.80
C VAL A 16 -4.29 -6.53 -12.06
N ARG A 17 -3.90 -5.41 -12.66
CA ARG A 17 -2.51 -5.08 -13.03
C ARG A 17 -1.84 -4.24 -11.93
N LEU A 18 -1.77 -4.81 -10.72
CA LEU A 18 -1.18 -4.13 -9.56
C LEU A 18 0.29 -3.78 -9.80
N ASP A 19 1.02 -4.68 -10.44
CA ASP A 19 2.41 -4.51 -10.86
C ASP A 19 2.63 -3.21 -11.64
N THR A 20 1.78 -2.99 -12.65
CA THR A 20 1.87 -1.84 -13.55
C THR A 20 1.49 -0.55 -12.81
N ALA A 21 0.51 -0.62 -11.91
CA ALA A 21 0.10 0.52 -11.09
C ALA A 21 1.22 0.96 -10.12
N VAL A 22 1.86 0.01 -9.45
CA VAL A 22 2.97 0.28 -8.51
C VAL A 22 4.19 0.81 -9.26
N ALA A 23 4.54 0.24 -10.42
CA ALA A 23 5.64 0.74 -11.25
C ALA A 23 5.39 2.18 -11.72
N SER A 24 4.14 2.52 -12.06
CA SER A 24 3.75 3.88 -12.43
C SER A 24 3.90 4.84 -11.24
N ALA A 25 3.43 4.43 -10.05
CA ALA A 25 3.59 5.23 -8.84
C ALA A 25 5.06 5.48 -8.48
N VAL A 26 5.93 4.48 -8.63
CA VAL A 26 7.38 4.62 -8.44
C VAL A 26 7.98 5.60 -9.45
N ALA A 27 7.58 5.51 -10.72
CA ALA A 27 8.03 6.45 -11.75
C ALA A 27 7.60 7.90 -11.44
N ASP A 28 6.47 8.08 -10.78
CA ASP A 28 5.97 9.37 -10.29
C ASP A 28 6.65 9.82 -8.97
N GLY A 29 7.59 9.03 -8.42
CA GLY A 29 8.39 9.36 -7.24
C GLY A 29 7.82 8.84 -5.91
N HIS A 30 6.78 8.00 -5.94
CA HIS A 30 6.25 7.37 -4.73
C HIS A 30 7.04 6.12 -4.35
N THR A 31 7.68 6.14 -3.19
CA THR A 31 8.52 5.02 -2.70
C THR A 31 7.98 4.37 -1.43
N LEU A 32 7.01 4.99 -0.76
CA LEU A 32 6.41 4.46 0.48
C LEU A 32 4.98 4.00 0.21
N PHE A 33 4.71 2.72 0.45
CA PHE A 33 3.41 2.09 0.23
C PHE A 33 2.83 1.62 1.56
N LEU A 34 1.59 2.00 1.86
CA LEU A 34 0.87 1.59 3.06
C LEU A 34 -0.32 0.69 2.68
N GLU A 35 -0.30 -0.56 3.10
CA GLU A 35 -1.41 -1.49 2.92
C GLU A 35 -2.49 -1.24 3.98
N CYS A 36 -3.65 -0.78 3.53
CA CYS A 36 -4.82 -0.55 4.36
C CYS A 36 -5.76 -1.76 4.35
N SER A 37 -5.44 -2.79 5.14
CA SER A 37 -6.23 -4.02 5.21
C SER A 37 -6.28 -4.58 6.64
N PRO A 38 -7.26 -5.44 6.98
CA PRO A 38 -7.31 -6.11 8.29
C PRO A 38 -6.15 -7.09 8.55
N HIS A 39 -5.43 -7.49 7.50
CA HIS A 39 -4.29 -8.40 7.57
C HIS A 39 -3.47 -8.27 6.29
N PRO A 40 -2.13 -8.13 6.38
CA PRO A 40 -1.27 -7.89 5.23
C PRO A 40 -1.31 -9.08 4.25
N GLY A 41 -1.73 -8.81 3.02
CA GLY A 41 -1.68 -9.74 1.90
C GLY A 41 -0.80 -9.27 0.74
N LEU A 42 -0.41 -7.99 0.72
CA LEU A 42 0.34 -7.36 -0.37
C LEU A 42 1.76 -6.97 0.03
N THR A 43 2.12 -7.00 1.32
CA THR A 43 3.46 -6.60 1.78
C THR A 43 4.59 -7.33 1.04
N ILE A 44 4.51 -8.67 0.94
CA ILE A 44 5.54 -9.48 0.26
C ILE A 44 5.64 -9.16 -1.24
N PRO A 45 4.57 -9.29 -2.04
CA PRO A 45 4.69 -9.03 -3.48
C PRO A 45 5.08 -7.57 -3.80
N LEU A 46 4.69 -6.60 -2.97
CA LEU A 46 5.15 -5.22 -3.13
C LEU A 46 6.62 -5.06 -2.76
N ALA A 47 7.09 -5.72 -1.69
CA ALA A 47 8.51 -5.68 -1.32
C ALA A 47 9.39 -6.30 -2.41
N ASP A 48 8.99 -7.45 -2.97
CA ASP A 48 9.69 -8.09 -4.09
C ASP A 48 9.76 -7.17 -5.31
N GLN A 49 8.65 -6.49 -5.64
CA GLN A 49 8.62 -5.56 -6.77
C GLN A 49 9.50 -4.31 -6.56
N LEU A 50 9.71 -3.89 -5.31
CA LEU A 50 10.42 -2.68 -4.94
C LEU A 50 11.88 -2.93 -4.54
N GLU A 51 12.37 -4.16 -4.61
CA GLU A 51 13.71 -4.57 -4.16
C GLU A 51 14.83 -3.66 -4.74
N ASP A 52 14.70 -3.29 -6.01
CA ASP A 52 15.66 -2.43 -6.72
C ASP A 52 15.36 -0.92 -6.62
N THR A 53 14.38 -0.50 -5.81
CA THR A 53 13.97 0.90 -5.65
C THR A 53 14.59 1.50 -4.38
N PRO A 54 15.61 2.37 -4.47
CA PRO A 54 16.29 2.90 -3.30
C PRO A 54 15.36 3.70 -2.39
N GLY A 55 15.37 3.38 -1.10
CA GLY A 55 14.53 4.07 -0.12
C GLY A 55 13.04 3.73 -0.19
N ALA A 56 12.66 2.69 -0.93
CA ALA A 56 11.30 2.19 -0.91
C ALA A 56 11.01 1.39 0.36
N ALA A 57 9.78 1.48 0.85
CA ALA A 57 9.29 0.65 1.94
C ALA A 57 7.80 0.34 1.78
N VAL A 58 7.42 -0.84 2.27
CA VAL A 58 6.04 -1.29 2.33
C VAL A 58 5.68 -1.49 3.80
N LEU A 59 4.58 -0.88 4.21
CA LEU A 59 4.07 -0.91 5.58
C LEU A 59 2.64 -1.43 5.57
N GLU A 60 2.17 -1.92 6.70
CA GLU A 60 0.79 -2.37 6.90
C GLU A 60 0.11 -1.64 8.05
N THR A 61 -1.20 -1.40 7.93
CA THR A 61 -1.97 -0.76 8.99
C THR A 61 -2.32 -1.73 10.12
N LEU A 62 -2.92 -2.88 9.78
CA LEU A 62 -3.44 -3.84 10.76
C LEU A 62 -2.89 -5.25 10.49
N ARG A 63 -3.01 -6.11 11.50
CA ARG A 63 -2.75 -7.55 11.40
C ARG A 63 -3.94 -8.32 11.95
N ARG A 64 -4.03 -9.59 11.57
CA ARG A 64 -5.08 -10.48 12.05
C ARG A 64 -5.01 -10.53 13.57
N ASP A 65 -6.17 -10.39 14.22
CA ASP A 65 -6.31 -10.35 15.67
C ASP A 65 -5.66 -9.13 16.37
N GLU A 66 -5.15 -8.16 15.59
CA GLU A 66 -4.53 -6.91 16.06
C GLU A 66 -5.25 -5.68 15.48
N GLY A 67 -6.59 -5.63 15.53
CA GLY A 67 -7.39 -4.54 14.95
C GLY A 67 -7.48 -3.26 15.79
N GLY A 68 -6.72 -3.15 16.88
CA GLY A 68 -6.87 -2.09 17.89
C GLY A 68 -6.09 -0.80 17.58
N PRO A 69 -6.39 0.30 18.29
CA PRO A 69 -5.68 1.57 18.15
C PRO A 69 -4.15 1.48 18.33
N GLU A 70 -3.68 0.58 19.20
CA GLU A 70 -2.24 0.36 19.44
C GLU A 70 -1.51 -0.10 18.17
N ARG A 71 -2.12 -1.00 17.39
CA ARG A 71 -1.56 -1.47 16.11
C ARG A 71 -1.52 -0.36 15.08
N LEU A 72 -2.57 0.46 15.03
CA LEU A 72 -2.63 1.61 14.13
C LEU A 72 -1.57 2.68 14.49
N VAL A 73 -1.41 3.02 15.76
CA VAL A 73 -0.36 3.94 16.24
C VAL A 73 1.03 3.37 15.91
N THR A 74 1.22 2.05 16.04
CA THR A 74 2.46 1.38 15.63
C THR A 74 2.73 1.55 14.14
N ALA A 75 1.71 1.39 13.28
CA ALA A 75 1.84 1.60 11.84
C ALA A 75 2.18 3.05 11.48
N LEU A 76 1.51 4.03 12.11
CA LEU A 76 1.81 5.46 11.93
C LEU A 76 3.22 5.81 12.41
N SER A 77 3.67 5.21 13.52
CA SER A 77 5.04 5.38 14.02
C SER A 77 6.07 4.82 13.03
N ALA A 78 5.79 3.66 12.42
CA ALA A 78 6.65 3.09 11.38
C ALA A 78 6.70 3.98 10.12
N ALA A 79 5.56 4.53 9.70
CA ALA A 79 5.48 5.49 8.60
C ALA A 79 6.30 6.76 8.89
N PHE A 80 6.22 7.28 10.11
CA PHE A 80 7.00 8.43 10.54
C PHE A 80 8.50 8.16 10.50
N VAL A 81 8.95 7.01 11.01
CA VAL A 81 10.36 6.58 10.96
C VAL A 81 10.83 6.37 9.51
N ALA A 82 9.94 5.93 8.61
CA ALA A 82 10.20 5.80 7.19
C ALA A 82 10.24 7.14 6.42
N GLY A 83 9.96 8.27 7.10
CA GLY A 83 10.08 9.62 6.54
C GLY A 83 8.76 10.26 6.09
N LEU A 84 7.61 9.63 6.34
CA LEU A 84 6.31 10.28 6.12
C LEU A 84 5.98 11.25 7.26
N PRO A 85 5.61 12.51 6.97
CA PRO A 85 5.08 13.38 8.00
C PRO A 85 3.74 12.83 8.51
N VAL A 86 3.59 12.75 9.83
CA VAL A 86 2.34 12.38 10.50
C VAL A 86 1.91 13.55 11.38
N ASP A 87 0.68 14.01 11.21
CA ASP A 87 0.03 14.99 12.08
C ASP A 87 -0.63 14.24 13.24
N TRP A 88 -0.01 14.31 14.42
CA TRP A 88 -0.39 13.56 15.63
C TRP A 88 -1.46 14.30 16.44
#